data_AF-A0A3E0KKR6-F1
#
_entry.id   AF-A0A3E0KKR6-F1
#
_cell.length_a   1.000
_cell.length_b   1.000
_cell.length_c   1.000
_cell.angle_alpha   90.00
_cell.angle_beta   90.00
_cell.angle_gamma   90.00
#
_symmetry.space_group_name_H-M   'P 1'
#
loop_
_entity.id
_entity.type
_entity.pdbx_description
1 polymer ?
#
loop_
_entity_poly.entity_id
_entity_poly.type
_entity_poly.pdbx_seq_one_letter_code
_entity_poly.pdbx_strand_id
1 'polypeptide(L)'
;MLLKSGKQRYYAALEREQNAGRLLDRRRREEMTTMEARSMESRGEEQLYAEIGARAYRAFANILDSLGDMAGRTGAVRTEVLEQAVRRGMDPVLEELRHIRHKLEQHDVMLHEATAGIRRIDKFTLEAFQRLNAPETVYGAVRYAEPPPGRLSKEETTERALEAARELLATGERLTLKAVARRAGLRYAQVVYAFGRKEELISRLQQEGLVVDDVEETEDAGERTA
;
A
#
# COMPACT_ATOMS: atom_id res chain seq x y z
N MET A 1 14.54 -55.74 4.65
CA MET A 1 14.58 -54.37 5.22
C MET A 1 13.32 -53.51 4.96
N LEU A 2 12.21 -54.05 4.43
CA LEU A 2 11.03 -53.24 4.06
C LEU A 2 10.03 -52.93 5.21
N LEU A 3 9.97 -53.73 6.27
CA LEU A 3 9.01 -53.54 7.36
C LEU A 3 9.23 -52.29 8.23
N LYS A 4 10.46 -51.75 8.28
CA LYS A 4 10.78 -50.54 9.07
C LYS A 4 10.23 -49.26 8.41
N SER A 5 10.19 -49.21 7.08
CA SER A 5 9.71 -48.05 6.30
C SER A 5 8.19 -47.88 6.39
N GLY A 6 7.42 -48.98 6.37
CA GLY A 6 5.96 -48.94 6.52
C GLY A 6 5.51 -48.46 7.90
N LYS A 7 6.16 -48.94 8.97
CA LYS A 7 5.88 -48.48 10.34
C LYS A 7 6.20 -47.00 10.52
N GLN A 8 7.32 -46.52 9.99
CA GLN A 8 7.68 -45.10 10.04
C GLN A 8 6.68 -44.21 9.30
N ARG A 9 6.18 -44.63 8.14
CA ARG A 9 5.12 -43.90 7.41
C ARG A 9 3.79 -43.89 8.17
N TYR A 10 3.42 -44.98 8.82
CA TYR A 10 2.21 -45.07 9.63
C TYR A 10 2.27 -44.12 10.83
N TYR A 11 3.38 -44.08 11.58
CA TYR A 11 3.55 -43.14 12.70
C TYR A 11 3.60 -41.69 12.24
N ALA A 12 4.25 -41.39 11.11
CA ALA A 12 4.25 -40.04 10.53
C ALA A 12 2.85 -39.58 10.09
N ALA A 13 2.01 -40.50 9.59
CA ALA A 13 0.62 -40.19 9.27
C ALA A 13 -0.21 -39.94 10.54
N LEU A 14 0.00 -40.75 11.59
CA LEU A 14 -0.68 -40.59 12.87
C LEU A 14 -0.33 -39.26 13.56
N GLU A 15 0.94 -38.84 13.49
CA GLU A 15 1.38 -37.54 14.01
C GLU A 15 0.79 -36.37 13.23
N ARG A 16 0.67 -36.48 11.90
CA ARG A 16 0.03 -35.46 11.06
C ARG A 16 -1.44 -35.30 11.39
N GLU A 17 -2.16 -36.40 11.61
CA GLU A 17 -3.58 -36.38 11.97
C GLU A 17 -3.79 -35.76 13.36
N GLN A 18 -2.97 -36.11 14.35
CA GLN A 18 -3.02 -35.50 15.67
C GLN A 18 -2.68 -34.01 15.66
N ASN A 19 -1.68 -33.60 14.89
CA ASN A 19 -1.33 -32.18 14.76
C ASN A 19 -2.41 -31.38 14.02
N ALA A 20 -3.06 -31.96 13.01
CA ALA A 20 -4.20 -31.34 12.34
C ALA A 20 -5.39 -31.15 13.30
N GLY A 21 -5.69 -32.16 14.12
CA GLY A 21 -6.75 -32.06 15.15
C GLY A 21 -6.49 -30.93 16.14
N ARG A 22 -5.25 -30.81 16.65
CA ARG A 22 -4.87 -29.75 17.59
C ARG A 22 -4.96 -28.35 16.97
N LEU A 23 -4.66 -28.21 15.68
CA LEU A 23 -4.80 -26.94 14.95
C LEU A 23 -6.26 -26.55 14.76
N LEU A 24 -7.14 -27.52 14.46
CA LEU A 24 -8.58 -27.29 14.35
C LEU A 24 -9.18 -26.91 15.71
N ASP A 25 -8.79 -27.57 16.79
CA ASP A 25 -9.23 -27.22 18.15
C ASP A 25 -8.75 -25.84 18.58
N ARG A 26 -7.51 -25.45 18.23
CA ARG A 26 -6.99 -24.09 18.47
C ARG A 26 -7.81 -23.06 17.70
N ARG A 27 -8.03 -23.27 16.39
CA ARG A 27 -8.84 -22.35 15.56
C ARG A 27 -10.27 -22.23 16.08
N ARG A 28 -10.90 -23.33 16.51
CA ARG A 28 -12.26 -23.33 17.07
C ARG A 28 -12.36 -22.53 18.37
N ARG A 29 -11.31 -22.56 19.20
CA ARG A 29 -11.24 -21.73 20.42
C ARG A 29 -11.05 -20.25 20.07
N GLU A 30 -10.18 -19.93 19.11
CA GLU A 30 -9.98 -18.56 18.63
C GLU A 30 -11.28 -17.99 18.03
N GLU A 31 -12.02 -18.78 17.24
CA GLU A 31 -13.33 -18.41 16.70
C GLU A 31 -14.38 -18.17 17.80
N MET A 32 -14.43 -19.00 18.84
CA MET A 32 -15.33 -18.76 19.98
C MET A 32 -14.97 -17.47 20.74
N THR A 33 -13.69 -17.23 21.02
CA THR A 33 -13.26 -16.02 21.72
C THR A 33 -13.52 -14.73 20.93
N THR A 34 -13.38 -14.77 19.60
CA THR A 34 -13.66 -13.61 18.74
C THR A 34 -15.16 -13.34 18.62
N MET A 35 -15.98 -14.39 18.60
CA MET A 35 -17.44 -14.27 18.56
C MET A 35 -17.99 -13.74 19.89
N GLU A 36 -17.43 -14.15 21.03
CA GLU A 36 -17.73 -13.59 22.35
C GLU A 36 -17.32 -12.11 22.45
N ALA A 37 -16.12 -11.75 21.98
CA ALA A 37 -15.66 -10.37 21.97
C ALA A 37 -16.59 -9.44 21.16
N ARG A 38 -17.00 -9.87 19.95
CA ARG A 38 -17.96 -9.12 19.11
C ARG A 38 -19.33 -8.94 19.76
N SER A 39 -19.81 -9.96 20.48
CA SER A 39 -21.10 -9.90 21.21
C SER A 39 -21.04 -8.92 22.39
N MET A 40 -19.92 -8.87 23.11
CA MET A 40 -19.70 -7.89 24.18
C MET A 40 -19.60 -6.45 23.64
N GLU A 41 -18.92 -6.25 22.52
CA GLU A 41 -18.79 -4.95 21.86
C GLU A 41 -20.15 -4.43 21.37
N SER A 42 -20.96 -5.28 20.73
CA SER A 42 -22.31 -4.95 20.28
C SER A 42 -23.25 -4.56 21.44
N ARG A 43 -23.12 -5.21 22.61
CA ARG A 43 -23.88 -4.83 23.82
C ARG A 43 -23.42 -3.50 24.40
N GLY A 44 -22.13 -3.18 24.29
CA GLY A 44 -21.58 -1.89 24.71
C GLY A 44 -22.10 -0.74 23.85
N GLU A 45 -22.21 -0.94 22.54
CA GLU A 45 -22.77 0.05 21.61
C GLU A 45 -24.25 0.32 21.88
N GLU A 46 -25.08 -0.71 22.09
CA GLU A 46 -26.50 -0.54 22.45
C GLU A 46 -26.68 0.26 23.75
N GLN A 47 -25.83 0.00 24.76
CA GLN A 47 -25.84 0.75 26.02
C GLN A 47 -25.44 2.22 25.81
N LEU A 48 -24.42 2.48 24.98
CA LEU A 48 -23.99 3.83 24.65
C LEU A 48 -25.10 4.62 23.94
N TYR A 49 -25.80 4.01 22.97
CA TYR A 49 -26.94 4.66 22.29
C TYR A 49 -28.10 4.91 23.25
N ALA A 50 -28.38 3.99 24.17
CA ALA A 50 -29.40 4.17 25.20
C ALA A 50 -29.05 5.33 26.15
N GLU A 51 -27.79 5.46 26.56
CA GLU A 51 -27.32 6.57 27.41
C GLU A 51 -27.40 7.93 26.70
N ILE A 52 -26.96 7.98 25.44
CA ILE A 52 -27.07 9.19 24.62
C ILE A 52 -28.54 9.57 24.43
N GLY A 53 -29.40 8.61 24.12
CA GLY A 53 -30.84 8.81 24.00
C GLY A 53 -31.47 9.34 25.29
N ALA A 54 -31.12 8.76 26.43
CA ALA A 54 -31.60 9.23 27.73
C ALA A 54 -31.11 10.64 28.08
N ARG A 55 -29.86 10.96 27.73
CA ARG A 55 -29.28 12.31 27.96
C ARG A 55 -29.94 13.35 27.06
N ALA A 56 -30.13 13.04 25.78
CA ALA A 56 -30.83 13.91 24.83
C ALA A 56 -32.28 14.14 25.27
N TYR A 57 -32.99 13.08 25.65
CA TYR A 57 -34.36 13.16 26.16
C TYR A 57 -34.46 14.09 27.38
N ARG A 58 -33.57 13.95 28.38
CA ARG A 58 -33.53 14.84 29.55
C ARG A 58 -33.23 16.29 29.18
N ALA A 59 -32.31 16.51 28.22
CA ALA A 59 -32.00 17.86 27.76
C ALA A 59 -33.23 18.52 27.10
N PHE A 60 -33.94 17.79 26.25
CA PHE A 60 -35.18 18.28 25.63
C PHE A 60 -36.30 18.50 26.64
N ALA A 61 -36.49 17.57 27.59
CA ALA A 61 -37.47 17.72 28.66
C ALA A 61 -37.19 18.97 29.51
N ASN A 62 -35.94 19.21 29.89
CA ASN A 62 -35.56 20.41 30.66
C ASN A 62 -35.80 21.70 29.88
N ILE A 63 -35.54 21.72 28.55
CA ILE A 63 -35.83 22.89 27.71
C ILE A 63 -37.34 23.13 27.64
N LEU A 64 -38.13 22.08 27.43
CA LEU A 64 -39.59 22.18 27.37
C LEU A 64 -40.20 22.61 28.71
N ASP A 65 -39.70 22.08 29.83
CA ASP A 65 -40.13 22.50 31.17
C ASP A 65 -39.77 23.96 31.42
N SER A 66 -38.57 24.41 31.03
CA SER A 66 -38.19 25.82 31.15
C SER A 66 -39.07 26.75 30.29
N LEU A 67 -39.52 26.26 29.12
CA LEU A 67 -40.43 26.97 28.24
C LEU A 67 -41.84 27.03 28.83
N GLY A 68 -42.32 25.93 29.42
CA GLY A 68 -43.60 25.84 30.11
C GLY A 68 -43.67 26.73 31.34
N ASP A 69 -42.60 26.76 32.14
CA ASP A 69 -42.46 27.63 33.31
C ASP A 69 -42.42 29.11 32.95
N MET A 70 -41.86 29.47 31.78
CA MET A 70 -41.90 30.84 31.26
C MET A 70 -43.28 31.21 30.71
N ALA A 71 -43.97 30.29 30.04
CA ALA A 71 -45.33 30.48 29.55
C ALA A 71 -46.38 30.59 30.68
N GLY A 72 -46.12 29.94 31.83
CA GLY A 72 -46.92 30.12 33.05
C GLY A 72 -46.68 31.46 33.76
N ARG A 73 -45.53 32.11 33.51
CA ARG A 73 -45.13 33.40 34.10
C ARG A 73 -45.41 34.60 33.19
N THR A 74 -46.00 34.41 32.00
CA THR A 74 -46.35 35.47 31.05
C THR A 74 -47.55 36.33 31.49
N GLY A 75 -47.37 37.04 32.59
CA GLY A 75 -47.80 38.44 32.68
C GLY A 75 -46.54 39.30 32.51
N ALA A 76 -46.21 39.67 31.26
CA ALA A 76 -45.15 40.63 30.91
C ALA A 76 -43.66 40.20 31.02
N VAL A 77 -43.26 39.07 30.42
CA VAL A 77 -41.83 38.81 30.15
C VAL A 77 -41.48 39.29 28.74
N ARG A 78 -40.52 40.22 28.66
CA ARG A 78 -40.03 40.85 27.42
C ARG A 78 -39.46 39.81 26.46
N THR A 79 -39.89 39.87 25.20
CA THR A 79 -39.46 39.02 24.07
C THR A 79 -37.94 38.91 23.92
N GLU A 80 -37.19 39.94 24.30
CA GLU A 80 -35.73 39.98 24.29
C GLU A 80 -35.08 38.94 25.22
N VAL A 81 -35.68 38.70 26.39
CA VAL A 81 -35.16 37.74 27.37
C VAL A 81 -35.39 36.30 26.90
N LEU A 82 -36.53 36.06 26.24
CA LEU A 82 -36.84 34.78 25.61
C LEU A 82 -35.90 34.48 24.45
N GLU A 83 -35.67 35.46 23.57
CA GLU A 83 -34.74 35.29 22.43
C GLU A 83 -33.31 35.00 22.91
N GLN A 84 -32.86 35.70 23.96
CA GLN A 84 -31.53 35.48 24.51
C GLN A 84 -31.40 34.12 25.23
N ALA A 85 -32.44 33.65 25.91
CA ALA A 85 -32.46 32.31 26.51
C ALA A 85 -32.47 31.20 25.46
N VAL A 86 -33.25 31.36 24.38
CA VAL A 86 -33.30 30.41 23.26
C VAL A 86 -31.96 30.35 22.54
N ARG A 87 -31.32 31.50 22.24
CA ARG A 87 -29.97 31.52 21.65
C ARG A 87 -28.96 30.79 22.53
N ARG A 88 -28.97 31.06 23.84
CA ARG A 88 -28.05 30.44 24.80
C ARG A 88 -28.26 28.93 24.93
N GLY A 89 -29.48 28.44 24.73
CA GLY A 89 -29.78 27.01 24.67
C GLY A 89 -29.45 26.35 23.32
N MET A 90 -29.52 27.11 22.23
CA MET A 90 -29.23 26.61 20.87
C MET A 90 -27.73 26.60 20.55
N ASP A 91 -26.95 27.53 21.09
CA ASP A 91 -25.49 27.60 20.90
C ASP A 91 -24.78 26.26 21.19
N PRO A 92 -24.98 25.60 22.35
CA PRO A 92 -24.34 24.31 22.62
C PRO A 92 -24.81 23.21 21.66
N VAL A 93 -26.08 23.21 21.23
CA VAL A 93 -26.59 22.23 20.25
C VAL A 93 -25.95 22.44 18.89
N LEU A 94 -25.80 23.69 18.44
CA LEU A 94 -25.12 24.01 17.18
C LEU A 94 -23.64 23.63 17.23
N GLU A 95 -23.00 23.78 18.40
CA GLU A 95 -21.62 23.37 18.60
C GLU A 95 -21.45 21.85 18.60
N GLU A 96 -22.37 21.11 19.23
CA GLU A 96 -22.42 19.65 19.13
C GLU A 96 -22.66 19.19 17.69
N LEU A 97 -23.57 19.83 16.93
CA LEU A 97 -23.79 19.50 15.52
C LEU A 97 -22.55 19.77 14.65
N ARG A 98 -21.79 20.84 14.93
CA ARG A 98 -20.50 21.08 14.26
C ARG A 98 -19.48 20.01 14.60
N HIS A 99 -19.43 19.56 15.86
CA HIS A 99 -18.54 18.49 16.28
C HIS A 99 -18.88 17.15 15.63
N ILE A 100 -20.18 16.81 15.57
CA ILE A 100 -20.67 15.61 14.88
C ILE A 100 -20.33 15.67 13.39
N ARG A 101 -20.56 16.82 12.73
CA ARG A 101 -20.18 17.01 11.33
C ARG A 101 -18.68 16.78 11.12
N HIS A 102 -17.83 17.33 11.98
CA HIS A 102 -16.38 17.14 11.87
C HIS A 102 -15.95 15.69 12.07
N LYS A 103 -16.57 14.97 13.01
CA LYS A 103 -16.33 13.52 13.19
C LYS A 103 -16.76 12.71 11.96
N LEU A 104 -17.87 13.06 11.33
CA LEU A 104 -18.31 12.42 10.08
C LEU A 104 -17.30 12.65 8.95
N GLU A 105 -16.80 13.88 8.79
CA GLU A 105 -15.75 14.19 7.81
C GLU A 105 -14.47 13.37 8.07
N GLN A 106 -14.07 13.20 9.34
CA GLN A 106 -12.93 12.34 9.69
C GLN A 106 -13.19 10.86 9.36
N HIS A 107 -14.39 10.36 9.66
CA HIS A 107 -14.77 8.99 9.36
C HIS A 107 -14.81 8.73 7.84
N ASP A 108 -15.27 9.68 7.04
CA ASP A 108 -15.26 9.57 5.58
C ASP A 108 -13.83 9.41 5.04
N VAL A 109 -12.86 10.16 5.59
CA VAL A 109 -11.43 10.00 5.24
C VAL A 109 -10.93 8.61 5.64
N MET A 110 -11.24 8.15 6.86
CA MET A 110 -10.86 6.80 7.31
C MET A 110 -11.47 5.70 6.44
N LEU A 111 -12.72 5.86 6.00
CA LEU A 111 -13.38 4.92 5.10
C LEU A 111 -12.73 4.90 3.70
N HIS A 112 -12.28 6.06 3.21
CA HIS A 112 -11.52 6.13 1.95
C HIS A 112 -10.19 5.39 2.06
N GLU A 113 -9.47 5.57 3.16
CA GLU A 113 -8.22 4.85 3.43
C GLU A 113 -8.44 3.35 3.58
N ALA A 114 -9.46 2.94 4.34
CA ALA A 114 -9.84 1.55 4.50
C ALA A 114 -10.21 0.91 3.15
N THR A 115 -11.00 1.61 2.33
CA THR A 115 -11.36 1.15 0.98
C THR A 115 -10.13 1.01 0.08
N ALA A 116 -9.19 1.96 0.14
CA ALA A 116 -7.93 1.86 -0.58
C ALA A 116 -7.08 0.68 -0.08
N GLY A 117 -7.07 0.42 1.22
CA GLY A 117 -6.43 -0.75 1.84
C GLY A 117 -7.04 -2.06 1.34
N ILE A 118 -8.37 -2.17 1.34
CA ILE A 118 -9.10 -3.34 0.83
C ILE A 118 -8.76 -3.60 -0.64
N ARG A 119 -8.76 -2.58 -1.50
CA ARG A 119 -8.38 -2.72 -2.91
C ARG A 119 -6.94 -3.21 -3.09
N ARG A 120 -6.00 -2.77 -2.25
CA ARG A 120 -4.62 -3.27 -2.28
C ARG A 120 -4.55 -4.73 -1.85
N ILE A 121 -5.26 -5.11 -0.79
CA ILE A 121 -5.32 -6.50 -0.32
C ILE A 121 -5.94 -7.40 -1.40
N ASP A 122 -7.03 -6.97 -2.02
CA ASP A 122 -7.66 -7.69 -3.13
C ASP A 122 -6.67 -7.88 -4.29
N LYS A 123 -5.95 -6.83 -4.69
CA LYS A 123 -4.88 -6.93 -5.69
C LYS A 123 -3.80 -7.93 -5.29
N PHE A 124 -3.27 -7.87 -4.05
CA PHE A 124 -2.26 -8.82 -3.59
C PHE A 124 -2.79 -10.25 -3.50
N THR A 125 -4.04 -10.42 -3.10
CA THR A 125 -4.71 -11.71 -3.00
C THR A 125 -4.91 -12.31 -4.39
N LEU A 126 -5.38 -11.50 -5.35
CA LEU A 126 -5.47 -11.88 -6.76
C LEU A 126 -4.10 -12.22 -7.35
N GLU A 127 -3.06 -11.43 -7.09
CA GLU A 127 -1.70 -11.74 -7.53
C GLU A 127 -1.19 -13.04 -6.91
N ALA A 128 -1.48 -13.30 -5.64
CA ALA A 128 -1.12 -14.55 -4.98
C ALA A 128 -1.88 -15.75 -5.58
N PHE A 129 -3.18 -15.62 -5.84
CA PHE A 129 -3.96 -16.65 -6.53
C PHE A 129 -3.49 -16.88 -7.96
N GLN A 130 -3.14 -15.82 -8.71
CA GLN A 130 -2.57 -15.94 -10.05
C GLN A 130 -1.22 -16.65 -10.02
N ARG A 131 -0.37 -16.40 -9.01
CA ARG A 131 0.90 -17.13 -8.84
C ARG A 131 0.70 -18.60 -8.47
N LEU A 132 -0.33 -18.91 -7.66
CA LEU A 132 -0.65 -20.28 -7.25
C LEU A 132 -1.32 -21.10 -8.37
N ASN A 133 -2.13 -20.45 -9.20
CA ASN A 133 -2.81 -21.08 -10.34
C ASN A 133 -2.04 -20.96 -11.65
N ALA A 134 -0.89 -20.27 -11.66
CA ALA A 134 -0.02 -20.25 -12.82
C ALA A 134 0.49 -21.68 -13.06
N PRO A 135 0.20 -22.29 -14.21
CA PRO A 135 0.77 -23.59 -14.54
C PRO A 135 2.28 -23.45 -14.55
N GLU A 136 2.98 -24.39 -13.89
CA GLU A 136 4.43 -24.49 -14.06
C GLU A 136 4.71 -24.57 -15.57
N THR A 137 5.46 -23.57 -16.05
CA THR A 137 6.08 -23.38 -17.38
C THR A 137 5.27 -22.71 -18.53
N VAL A 138 5.75 -21.49 -18.88
CA VAL A 138 6.01 -20.92 -20.23
C VAL A 138 4.99 -19.93 -20.89
N TYR A 139 5.34 -18.63 -20.79
CA TYR A 139 5.21 -17.49 -21.72
C TYR A 139 3.85 -16.79 -22.01
N GLY A 140 3.83 -15.47 -21.68
CA GLY A 140 3.07 -14.39 -22.34
C GLY A 140 1.64 -14.16 -21.78
N ALA A 141 1.28 -13.08 -21.10
CA ALA A 141 1.66 -11.69 -21.33
C ALA A 141 1.58 -10.87 -20.02
N VAL A 142 2.75 -10.58 -19.46
CA VAL A 142 3.03 -9.28 -18.86
C VAL A 142 4.18 -8.73 -19.68
N ARG A 143 3.90 -7.76 -20.57
CA ARG A 143 4.97 -7.03 -21.25
C ARG A 143 5.64 -6.13 -20.22
N TYR A 144 6.63 -6.67 -19.51
CA TYR A 144 7.97 -6.11 -19.36
C TYR A 144 8.93 -7.22 -18.92
N ALA A 145 9.80 -7.58 -19.87
CA ALA A 145 11.06 -8.31 -19.74
C ALA A 145 11.00 -9.82 -19.43
N GLU A 146 11.38 -10.59 -20.45
CA GLU A 146 11.97 -11.94 -20.39
C GLU A 146 12.78 -12.22 -19.12
N PRO A 147 12.80 -13.49 -18.65
CA PRO A 147 13.68 -13.93 -17.58
C PRO A 147 15.11 -13.57 -17.97
N PRO A 148 15.88 -12.92 -17.07
CA PRO A 148 17.21 -12.47 -17.41
C PRO A 148 18.04 -13.67 -17.88
N PRO A 149 18.75 -13.58 -19.03
CA PRO A 149 19.91 -14.44 -19.22
C PRO A 149 20.75 -14.29 -17.95
N GLY A 150 21.11 -15.43 -17.36
CA GLY A 150 21.69 -15.51 -16.01
C GLY A 150 22.66 -14.36 -15.77
N ARG A 151 22.53 -13.70 -14.61
CA ARG A 151 23.32 -12.53 -14.22
C ARG A 151 24.74 -12.66 -14.77
N LEU A 152 25.01 -12.01 -15.90
CA LEU A 152 26.38 -11.88 -16.41
C LEU A 152 27.14 -11.21 -15.28
N SER A 153 28.31 -11.74 -14.95
CA SER A 153 29.13 -11.12 -13.91
C SER A 153 29.40 -9.66 -14.33
N LYS A 154 29.66 -8.79 -13.35
CA LYS A 154 29.98 -7.39 -13.64
C LYS A 154 31.17 -7.30 -14.63
N GLU A 155 32.08 -8.27 -14.55
CA GLU A 155 33.26 -8.44 -15.40
C GLU A 155 32.89 -8.80 -16.85
N GLU A 156 32.02 -9.81 -17.06
CA GLU A 156 31.55 -10.18 -18.40
C GLU A 156 30.74 -9.05 -19.05
N THR A 157 30.00 -8.30 -18.24
CA THR A 157 29.25 -7.12 -18.70
C THR A 157 30.20 -6.00 -19.15
N THR A 158 31.28 -5.76 -18.40
CA THR A 158 32.29 -4.76 -18.78
C THR A 158 33.04 -5.15 -20.04
N GLU A 159 33.44 -6.41 -20.17
CA GLU A 159 34.21 -6.89 -21.33
C GLU A 159 33.41 -6.78 -22.63
N ARG A 160 32.16 -7.24 -22.61
CA ARG A 160 31.25 -7.12 -23.78
C ARG A 160 30.95 -5.67 -24.15
N ALA A 161 30.82 -4.79 -23.15
CA ALA A 161 30.60 -3.38 -23.39
C ALA A 161 31.83 -2.69 -23.99
N LEU A 162 33.05 -3.07 -23.57
CA LEU A 162 34.30 -2.56 -24.14
C LEU A 162 34.51 -3.05 -25.57
N GLU A 163 34.25 -4.32 -25.84
CA GLU A 163 34.31 -4.88 -27.20
C GLU A 163 33.35 -4.15 -28.15
N ALA A 164 32.09 -3.98 -27.74
CA ALA A 164 31.10 -3.23 -28.51
C ALA A 164 31.47 -1.75 -28.69
N ALA A 165 32.14 -1.13 -27.70
CA ALA A 165 32.64 0.22 -27.82
C ALA A 165 33.78 0.34 -28.85
N ARG A 166 34.69 -0.65 -28.90
CA ARG A 166 35.76 -0.71 -29.92
C ARG A 166 35.18 -0.87 -31.33
N GLU A 167 34.16 -1.72 -31.49
CA GLU A 167 33.48 -1.85 -32.79
C GLU A 167 32.82 -0.56 -33.24
N LEU A 168 32.19 0.19 -32.32
CA LEU A 168 31.58 1.47 -32.63
C LEU A 168 32.62 2.52 -33.05
N LEU A 169 33.80 2.51 -32.43
CA LEU A 169 34.92 3.37 -32.84
C LEU A 169 35.45 2.97 -34.22
N ALA A 170 35.56 1.67 -34.49
CA ALA A 170 36.00 1.16 -35.80
C ALA A 170 35.02 1.50 -36.93
N THR A 171 33.72 1.59 -36.65
CA THR A 171 32.70 2.00 -37.63
C THR A 171 32.50 3.51 -37.70
N GLY A 172 33.21 4.31 -36.89
CA GLY A 172 33.06 5.77 -36.84
C GLY A 172 31.72 6.23 -36.27
N GLU A 173 31.01 5.37 -35.55
CA GLU A 173 29.73 5.69 -34.93
C GLU A 173 29.91 6.42 -33.60
N ARG A 174 28.94 7.28 -33.25
CA ARG A 174 28.98 8.07 -32.01
C ARG A 174 29.01 7.18 -30.77
N LEU A 175 30.08 7.31 -29.98
CA LEU A 175 30.25 6.57 -28.73
C LEU A 175 29.35 7.15 -27.62
N THR A 176 28.27 6.44 -27.31
CA THR A 176 27.37 6.74 -26.20
C THR A 176 27.04 5.46 -25.43
N LEU A 177 26.76 5.57 -24.12
CA LEU A 177 26.39 4.40 -23.29
C LEU A 177 25.18 3.64 -23.86
N LYS A 178 24.25 4.35 -24.51
CA LYS A 178 23.07 3.77 -25.17
C LYS A 178 23.44 3.03 -26.46
N ALA A 179 24.34 3.59 -27.28
CA ALA A 179 24.84 2.92 -28.48
C ALA A 179 25.62 1.64 -28.12
N VAL A 180 26.46 1.72 -27.08
CA VAL A 180 27.23 0.58 -26.55
C VAL A 180 26.31 -0.51 -26.02
N ALA A 181 25.28 -0.16 -25.22
CA ALA A 181 24.29 -1.12 -24.74
C ALA A 181 23.57 -1.83 -25.90
N ARG A 182 23.15 -1.08 -26.92
CA ARG A 182 22.49 -1.63 -28.11
C ARG A 182 23.41 -2.57 -28.89
N ARG A 183 24.67 -2.20 -29.06
CA ARG A 183 25.66 -2.98 -29.81
C ARG A 183 26.08 -4.25 -29.06
N ALA A 184 26.26 -4.16 -27.74
CA ALA A 184 26.63 -5.29 -26.88
C ALA A 184 25.46 -6.25 -26.58
N GLY A 185 24.22 -5.93 -26.99
CA GLY A 185 23.03 -6.68 -26.59
C GLY A 185 22.75 -6.62 -25.09
N LEU A 186 23.24 -5.58 -24.41
CA LEU A 186 23.13 -5.39 -22.96
C LEU A 186 22.03 -4.37 -22.64
N ARG A 187 21.46 -4.45 -21.43
CA ARG A 187 20.54 -3.41 -20.95
C ARG A 187 21.31 -2.13 -20.65
N TYR A 188 20.71 -0.98 -20.95
CA TYR A 188 21.31 0.33 -20.63
C TYR A 188 21.72 0.44 -19.15
N ALA A 189 20.87 -0.06 -18.23
CA ALA A 189 21.16 -0.08 -16.80
C ALA A 189 22.40 -0.91 -16.43
N GLN A 190 22.71 -1.99 -17.16
CA GLN A 190 23.91 -2.80 -16.92
C GLN A 190 25.18 -2.03 -17.32
N VAL A 191 25.13 -1.30 -18.43
CA VAL A 191 26.23 -0.44 -18.89
C VAL A 191 26.40 0.76 -17.94
N VAL A 192 25.31 1.39 -17.50
CA VAL A 192 25.35 2.46 -16.49
C VAL A 192 25.89 1.95 -15.15
N TYR A 193 25.56 0.73 -14.73
CA TYR A 193 26.12 0.16 -13.50
C TYR A 193 27.61 -0.20 -13.62
N ALA A 194 28.08 -0.54 -14.82
CA ALA A 194 29.46 -0.91 -15.10
C ALA A 194 30.41 0.30 -15.20
N PHE A 195 29.94 1.40 -15.81
CA PHE A 195 30.75 2.57 -16.13
C PHE A 195 30.24 3.89 -15.54
N GLY A 196 29.01 3.96 -15.00
CA GLY A 196 28.44 5.20 -14.46
C GLY A 196 28.13 6.27 -15.52
N ARG A 197 29.18 6.86 -16.11
CA ARG A 197 29.15 7.94 -17.10
C ARG A 197 29.96 7.57 -18.35
N LYS A 198 29.72 8.30 -19.45
CA LYS A 198 30.44 8.14 -20.72
C LYS A 198 31.95 8.37 -20.56
N GLU A 199 32.36 9.29 -19.70
CA GLU A 199 33.77 9.63 -19.43
C GLU A 199 34.55 8.44 -18.85
N GLU A 200 33.93 7.64 -17.99
CA GLU A 200 34.58 6.47 -17.38
C GLU A 200 34.75 5.34 -18.40
N LEU A 201 33.80 5.18 -19.33
CA LEU A 201 33.94 4.27 -20.47
C LEU A 201 35.12 4.69 -21.37
N ILE A 202 35.23 5.99 -21.67
CA ILE A 202 36.33 6.52 -22.49
C ILE A 202 37.67 6.35 -21.77
N SER A 203 37.72 6.68 -20.48
CA SER A 203 38.91 6.49 -19.63
C SER A 203 39.39 5.03 -19.64
N ARG A 204 38.48 4.05 -19.58
CA ARG A 204 38.84 2.63 -19.65
C ARG A 204 39.30 2.18 -21.03
N LEU A 205 38.72 2.73 -22.11
CA LEU A 205 39.21 2.48 -23.48
C LEU A 205 40.61 3.05 -23.71
N GLN A 206 40.91 4.22 -23.13
CA GLN A 206 42.23 4.85 -23.17
C GLN A 206 43.26 4.07 -22.35
N GLN A 207 42.89 3.56 -21.17
CA GLN A 207 43.75 2.70 -20.35
C GLN A 207 44.10 1.37 -21.04
N GLU A 208 43.23 0.87 -21.93
CA GLU A 208 43.47 -0.31 -22.76
C GLU A 208 44.17 -0.01 -24.11
N GLY A 209 44.61 1.25 -24.32
CA GLY A 209 45.46 1.63 -25.44
C GLY A 209 44.75 2.09 -26.72
N LEU A 210 43.44 2.40 -26.67
CA LEU A 210 42.75 3.06 -27.79
C LEU A 210 42.74 4.58 -27.63
N VAL A 211 43.24 5.28 -28.66
CA VAL A 211 43.09 6.74 -28.80
C VAL A 211 41.68 7.01 -29.30
N VAL A 212 40.87 7.69 -28.48
CA VAL A 212 39.56 8.20 -28.85
C VAL A 212 39.75 9.69 -29.15
N ASP A 213 39.59 10.10 -30.41
CA ASP A 213 39.57 11.51 -30.76
C ASP A 213 38.24 12.12 -30.29
N ASP A 214 38.34 13.04 -29.33
CA ASP A 214 37.23 13.83 -28.84
C ASP A 214 36.68 14.70 -29.96
N VAL A 215 35.45 14.40 -30.40
CA VAL A 215 34.64 15.36 -31.14
C VAL A 215 33.60 15.91 -30.18
N GLU A 216 33.76 17.20 -29.90
CA GLU A 216 33.06 18.02 -28.92
C GLU A 216 31.53 17.95 -28.95
N GLU A 217 31.00 18.29 -27.78
CA GLU A 217 29.61 18.43 -27.39
C GLU A 217 28.82 19.45 -28.22
N THR A 218 27.54 19.13 -28.46
CA THR A 218 26.50 20.15 -28.34
C THR A 218 25.43 19.62 -27.41
N GLU A 219 25.33 20.29 -26.26
CA GLU A 219 24.17 20.32 -25.39
C GLU A 219 22.89 20.52 -26.22
N ASP A 220 21.84 19.75 -25.92
CA ASP A 220 20.49 20.25 -26.14
C ASP A 220 19.71 20.05 -24.84
N ALA A 221 19.73 21.11 -24.04
CA ALA A 221 18.92 21.27 -22.87
C ALA A 221 17.51 21.70 -23.29
N GLY A 222 16.56 20.79 -23.09
CA GLY A 222 15.25 21.16 -22.59
C GLY A 222 14.11 21.24 -23.59
N GLU A 223 13.16 20.31 -23.45
CA GLU A 223 11.75 20.64 -23.63
C GLU A 223 10.96 20.21 -22.38
N ARG A 224 10.80 21.19 -21.48
CA ARG A 224 9.71 21.47 -20.54
C ARG A 224 8.87 20.27 -20.07
N THR A 225 8.89 20.03 -18.76
CA THR A 225 7.71 20.29 -17.91
C THR A 225 8.10 20.42 -16.44
N ALA A 226 7.74 21.57 -15.87
CA ALA A 226 7.75 21.98 -14.46
C ALA A 226 9.10 22.09 -13.73
#